data_AF-A0A3G6N380-F1
#
_entry.id   AF-A0A3G6N380-F1
#
_cell.length_a   1.000
_cell.length_b   1.000
_cell.length_c   1.000
_cell.angle_alpha   90.00
_cell.angle_beta   90.00
_cell.angle_gamma   90.00
#
_symmetry.space_group_name_H-M   'P 1'
#
loop_
_entity.id
_entity.type
_entity.pdbx_description
1 polymer ?
#
loop_
_entity_poly.entity_id
_entity_poly.type
_entity_poly.pdbx_seq_one_letter_code
_entity_poly.pdbx_strand_id
1 'polypeptide(L)'
;MEENLSKEEIREIINDSKREVYTDMSLIHPSFNKTDIIKISPKGLIFFHGNQDTGFIHINERHSSLSQKPFWKNSKLQTQSKFHSSIFPLQYVEIADQIFKSENLNLENNTSIENIDLYIGTFKINGIQEKYRLMLYKDTKIIHNLYPITKDNNLKFNKRFSRGSLNFNYSLDDDLKSIFLPYYNENKEISYSIYITFDLSKNIKTIKISKYSAQTEVSNKIFTEKKITESTSDIDLRNYQYKELLDYEKQFQNL
;
A
#
# COMPACT_ATOMS: atom_id res chain seq x y z
N MET A 1 -9.69 2.83 18.48
CA MET A 1 -10.94 3.44 17.98
C MET A 1 -10.52 4.22 16.74
N GLU A 2 -11.17 4.03 15.59
CA GLU A 2 -10.85 4.81 14.38
C GLU A 2 -11.15 6.29 14.64
N GLU A 3 -10.18 7.18 14.39
CA GLU A 3 -10.33 8.62 14.59
C GLU A 3 -11.00 9.27 13.37
N ASN A 4 -12.31 9.48 13.47
CA ASN A 4 -13.09 10.22 12.48
C ASN A 4 -12.90 11.74 12.62
N LEU A 5 -13.23 12.49 11.56
CA LEU A 5 -13.34 13.94 11.64
C LEU A 5 -14.43 14.36 12.63
N SER A 6 -14.11 15.35 13.44
CA SER A 6 -15.07 16.11 14.24
C SER A 6 -15.97 16.99 13.36
N LYS A 7 -17.07 17.47 13.94
CA LYS A 7 -17.98 18.39 13.23
C LYS A 7 -17.28 19.69 12.87
N GLU A 8 -16.38 20.15 13.73
CA GLU A 8 -15.58 21.36 13.55
C GLU A 8 -14.62 21.20 12.37
N GLU A 9 -13.90 20.08 12.29
CA GLU A 9 -13.01 19.78 11.16
C GLU A 9 -13.78 19.64 9.83
N ILE A 10 -14.97 19.01 9.85
CA ILE A 10 -15.84 18.94 8.67
C ILE A 10 -16.23 20.35 8.19
N ARG A 11 -16.62 21.23 9.12
CA ARG A 11 -16.97 22.64 8.79
C ARG A 11 -15.77 23.40 8.25
N GLU A 12 -14.60 23.20 8.82
CA GLU A 12 -13.34 23.81 8.35
C GLU A 12 -13.07 23.44 6.89
N ILE A 13 -13.08 22.14 6.58
CA ILE A 13 -12.86 21.64 5.22
C ILE A 13 -13.92 22.20 4.26
N ILE A 14 -15.21 22.18 4.63
CA ILE A 14 -16.27 22.73 3.78
C ILE A 14 -16.07 24.22 3.51
N ASN A 15 -15.64 25.00 4.51
CA ASN A 15 -15.42 26.43 4.33
C ASN A 15 -14.17 26.70 3.49
N ASP A 16 -13.07 25.99 3.72
CA ASP A 16 -11.84 26.12 2.93
C ASP A 16 -12.08 25.74 1.46
N SER A 17 -12.90 24.71 1.20
CA SER A 17 -13.24 24.23 -0.16
C SER A 17 -13.87 25.28 -1.08
N LYS A 18 -14.36 26.40 -0.54
CA LYS A 18 -14.97 27.50 -1.29
C LYS A 18 -13.95 28.50 -1.85
N ARG A 19 -12.68 28.37 -1.50
CA ARG A 19 -11.63 29.28 -1.98
C ARG A 19 -11.36 29.07 -3.47
N GLU A 20 -11.07 30.17 -4.16
CA GLU A 20 -10.84 30.18 -5.61
C GLU A 20 -9.69 29.28 -6.06
N VAL A 21 -8.70 29.04 -5.18
CA VAL A 21 -7.56 28.15 -5.47
C VAL A 21 -7.98 26.74 -5.87
N TYR A 22 -9.14 26.26 -5.39
CA TYR A 22 -9.66 24.92 -5.69
C TYR A 22 -10.53 24.87 -6.96
N THR A 23 -10.70 25.99 -7.66
CA THR A 23 -11.46 26.03 -8.93
C THR A 23 -10.67 25.44 -10.09
N ASP A 24 -9.34 25.53 -10.05
CA ASP A 24 -8.47 24.86 -11.02
C ASP A 24 -8.27 23.38 -10.62
N MET A 25 -9.14 22.54 -11.16
CA MET A 25 -9.14 21.10 -10.91
C MET A 25 -7.95 20.35 -11.53
N SER A 26 -7.09 21.03 -12.30
CA SER A 26 -5.84 20.45 -12.78
C SER A 26 -4.77 20.42 -11.68
N LEU A 27 -4.88 21.31 -10.69
CA LEU A 27 -3.90 21.46 -9.62
C LEU A 27 -4.06 20.42 -8.53
N ILE A 28 -2.94 20.14 -7.87
CA ILE A 28 -2.86 19.39 -6.62
C ILE A 28 -2.23 20.33 -5.61
N HIS A 29 -2.90 20.53 -4.48
CA HIS A 29 -2.45 21.44 -3.45
C HIS A 29 -1.53 20.73 -2.47
N PRO A 30 -0.40 21.35 -2.08
CA PRO A 30 0.41 20.87 -0.98
C PRO A 30 -0.44 20.79 0.28
N SER A 31 -0.38 19.66 0.99
CA SER A 31 -1.15 19.43 2.22
C SER A 31 -0.27 18.76 3.26
N PHE A 32 -0.38 19.22 4.51
CA PHE A 32 0.45 18.76 5.63
C PHE A 32 -0.38 18.53 6.89
N ASN A 33 -1.42 19.33 7.11
CA ASN A 33 -2.32 19.19 8.24
C ASN A 33 -3.46 18.25 7.89
N LYS A 34 -4.03 17.61 8.93
CA LYS A 34 -5.13 16.66 8.81
C LYS A 34 -6.31 17.18 7.96
N THR A 35 -6.64 18.46 8.04
CA THR A 35 -7.79 19.09 7.36
C THR A 35 -7.45 19.75 6.01
N ASP A 36 -6.18 19.80 5.61
CA ASP A 36 -5.78 20.45 4.36
C ASP A 36 -6.40 19.73 3.16
N ILE A 37 -6.97 20.49 2.22
CA ILE A 37 -7.52 19.94 0.98
C ILE A 37 -6.39 19.70 -0.01
N ILE A 38 -6.34 18.49 -0.56
CA ILE A 38 -5.40 18.11 -1.61
C ILE A 38 -5.97 18.51 -2.97
N LYS A 39 -7.24 18.17 -3.21
CA LYS A 39 -7.88 18.33 -4.51
C LYS A 39 -9.40 18.24 -4.39
N ILE A 40 -10.09 18.99 -5.25
CA ILE A 40 -11.54 18.85 -5.45
C ILE A 40 -11.80 18.25 -6.84
N SER A 41 -12.70 17.28 -6.92
CA SER A 41 -13.09 16.64 -8.18
C SER A 41 -14.09 17.49 -8.98
N PRO A 42 -14.30 17.20 -10.28
CA PRO A 42 -15.35 17.84 -11.08
C PRO A 42 -16.75 17.79 -10.49
N LYS A 43 -17.11 16.71 -9.79
CA LYS A 43 -18.39 16.60 -9.06
C LYS A 43 -18.39 17.25 -7.68
N GLY A 44 -17.29 17.91 -7.30
CA GLY A 44 -17.12 18.60 -6.03
C GLY A 44 -16.75 17.67 -4.88
N LEU A 45 -16.22 16.47 -5.14
CA LEU A 45 -15.71 15.60 -4.08
C LEU A 45 -14.43 16.20 -3.51
N ILE A 46 -14.36 16.30 -2.19
CA ILE A 46 -13.25 16.93 -1.48
C ILE A 46 -12.32 15.83 -1.01
N PHE A 47 -11.12 15.81 -1.58
CA PHE A 47 -10.03 14.95 -1.17
C PHE A 47 -9.09 15.74 -0.27
N PHE A 48 -8.92 15.27 0.96
CA PHE A 48 -8.21 15.97 2.02
C PHE A 48 -7.09 15.08 2.58
N HIS A 49 -6.12 15.69 3.25
CA HIS A 49 -4.93 15.02 3.74
C HIS A 49 -5.26 13.84 4.67
N GLY A 50 -6.01 14.10 5.73
CA GLY A 50 -6.42 13.08 6.68
C GLY A 50 -5.30 12.57 7.58
N ASN A 51 -5.49 11.36 8.10
CA ASN A 51 -4.59 10.70 9.04
C ASN A 51 -4.59 9.18 8.75
N GLN A 52 -4.14 8.37 9.70
CA GLN A 52 -4.08 6.90 9.54
C GLN A 52 -5.45 6.22 9.49
N ASP A 53 -6.53 6.93 9.82
CA ASP A 53 -7.90 6.39 9.93
C ASP A 53 -8.87 6.97 8.87
N THR A 54 -8.56 8.11 8.26
CA THR A 54 -9.43 8.75 7.25
C THR A 54 -8.63 9.55 6.21
N GLY A 55 -9.25 9.83 5.06
CA GLY A 55 -8.70 10.69 4.02
C GLY A 55 -7.56 10.06 3.21
N PHE A 56 -6.76 10.90 2.57
CA PHE A 56 -5.71 10.46 1.65
C PHE A 56 -4.66 9.59 2.32
N ILE A 57 -4.18 9.96 3.51
CA ILE A 57 -3.15 9.20 4.22
C ILE A 57 -3.62 7.77 4.48
N HIS A 58 -4.84 7.59 5.01
CA HIS A 58 -5.42 6.27 5.22
C HIS A 58 -5.53 5.47 3.91
N ILE A 59 -6.11 6.07 2.87
CA ILE A 59 -6.30 5.43 1.56
C ILE A 59 -4.96 4.97 1.01
N ASN A 60 -3.96 5.85 1.02
CA ASN A 60 -2.65 5.58 0.45
C ASN A 60 -1.87 4.54 1.26
N GLU A 61 -1.78 4.69 2.58
CA GLU A 61 -1.04 3.75 3.43
C GLU A 61 -1.69 2.37 3.46
N ARG A 62 -3.02 2.28 3.45
CA ARG A 62 -3.72 1.01 3.62
C ARG A 62 -3.95 0.30 2.29
N HIS A 63 -4.32 1.05 1.26
CA HIS A 63 -4.83 0.49 0.01
C HIS A 63 -3.90 0.66 -1.19
N SER A 64 -2.87 1.52 -1.14
CA SER A 64 -1.89 1.59 -2.24
C SER A 64 -1.17 0.26 -2.44
N SER A 65 -1.03 -0.16 -3.70
CA SER A 65 -0.24 -1.31 -4.13
C SER A 65 1.24 -1.19 -3.71
N LEU A 66 1.75 0.04 -3.60
CA LEU A 66 3.13 0.33 -3.23
C LEU A 66 3.35 0.33 -1.70
N SER A 67 2.27 0.45 -0.91
CA SER A 67 2.42 0.50 0.55
C SER A 67 2.75 -0.87 1.13
N GLN A 68 3.88 -0.91 1.85
CA GLN A 68 4.38 -2.07 2.60
C GLN A 68 4.05 -1.99 4.10
N LYS A 69 3.23 -1.03 4.53
CA LYS A 69 2.89 -0.85 5.95
C LYS A 69 2.17 -2.11 6.48
N PRO A 70 2.70 -2.77 7.52
CA PRO A 70 2.07 -3.96 8.07
C PRO A 70 0.91 -3.57 8.98
N PHE A 71 -0.20 -4.30 8.86
CA PHE A 71 -1.38 -4.14 9.72
C PHE A 71 -1.56 -5.44 10.51
N TRP A 72 -1.19 -5.41 11.78
CA TRP A 72 -1.29 -6.55 12.69
C TRP A 72 -2.63 -6.53 13.44
N LYS A 73 -3.25 -7.71 13.57
CA LYS A 73 -4.38 -7.93 14.48
C LYS A 73 -4.27 -9.34 15.04
N ASN A 74 -4.25 -9.46 16.36
CA ASN A 74 -4.09 -10.74 17.08
C ASN A 74 -2.87 -11.55 16.56
N SER A 75 -1.71 -10.90 16.47
CA SER A 75 -0.45 -11.48 15.96
C SER A 75 -0.50 -12.05 14.54
N LYS A 76 -1.48 -11.61 13.72
CA LYS A 76 -1.61 -12.01 12.32
C LYS A 76 -1.69 -10.79 11.42
N LEU A 77 -0.96 -10.85 10.29
CA LEU A 77 -1.06 -9.81 9.26
C LEU A 77 -2.43 -9.84 8.60
N GLN A 78 -3.03 -8.67 8.55
CA GLN A 78 -4.32 -8.44 7.93
C GLN A 78 -4.12 -8.19 6.43
N THR A 79 -4.83 -8.98 5.62
CA THR A 79 -4.89 -8.76 4.16
C THR A 79 -5.85 -7.60 3.87
N GLN A 80 -5.27 -6.46 3.48
CA GLN A 80 -6.03 -5.29 3.02
C GLN A 80 -6.61 -5.56 1.63
N SER A 81 -7.49 -4.70 1.13
CA SER A 81 -7.74 -4.62 -0.31
C SER A 81 -6.79 -3.59 -0.90
N LYS A 82 -6.15 -3.90 -2.02
CA LYS A 82 -5.16 -3.03 -2.63
C LYS A 82 -5.62 -2.57 -4.01
N PHE A 83 -5.37 -1.32 -4.36
CA PHE A 83 -5.55 -0.84 -5.73
C PHE A 83 -4.69 -1.68 -6.69
N HIS A 84 -5.10 -1.77 -7.95
CA HIS A 84 -4.27 -2.35 -8.99
C HIS A 84 -2.92 -1.61 -9.09
N SER A 85 -1.84 -2.32 -9.43
CA SER A 85 -0.46 -1.79 -9.40
C SER A 85 -0.22 -0.58 -10.31
N SER A 86 -1.07 -0.42 -11.34
CA SER A 86 -1.02 0.70 -12.27
C SER A 86 -1.80 1.94 -11.82
N ILE A 87 -2.50 1.88 -10.67
CA ILE A 87 -3.24 3.01 -10.13
C ILE A 87 -2.32 3.77 -9.18
N PHE A 88 -2.08 5.04 -9.49
CA PHE A 88 -1.26 5.93 -8.68
C PHE A 88 -2.13 6.79 -7.75
N PRO A 89 -1.57 7.30 -6.63
CA PRO A 89 -2.35 8.06 -5.65
C PRO A 89 -3.11 9.27 -6.19
N LEU A 90 -2.60 9.88 -7.26
CA LEU A 90 -3.26 11.02 -7.91
C LEU A 90 -4.56 10.62 -8.64
N GLN A 91 -4.73 9.36 -8.99
CA GLN A 91 -5.91 8.85 -9.70
C GLN A 91 -7.05 8.45 -8.75
N TYR A 92 -6.82 8.43 -7.43
CA TYR A 92 -7.86 8.10 -6.45
C TYR A 92 -9.08 9.03 -6.58
N VAL A 93 -8.85 10.32 -6.87
CA VAL A 93 -9.93 11.29 -7.07
C VAL A 93 -10.75 11.00 -8.34
N GLU A 94 -10.11 10.53 -9.41
CA GLU A 94 -10.79 10.17 -10.67
C GLU A 94 -11.67 8.93 -10.46
N ILE A 95 -11.17 7.96 -9.69
CA ILE A 95 -11.92 6.78 -9.28
C ILE A 95 -13.15 7.20 -8.48
N ALA A 96 -12.96 8.03 -7.45
CA ALA A 96 -14.05 8.53 -6.62
C ALA A 96 -15.09 9.28 -7.44
N ASP A 97 -14.66 10.16 -8.34
CA ASP A 97 -15.56 10.93 -9.21
C ASP A 97 -16.40 10.02 -10.11
N GLN A 98 -15.82 8.98 -10.72
CA GLN A 98 -16.57 8.02 -11.54
C GLN A 98 -17.58 7.21 -10.73
N ILE A 99 -17.24 6.84 -9.49
CA ILE A 99 -18.12 6.07 -8.59
C ILE A 99 -19.25 6.94 -8.04
N PHE A 100 -19.02 8.22 -7.81
CA PHE A 100 -20.01 9.12 -7.22
C PHE A 100 -21.15 9.41 -8.19
N LYS A 101 -22.18 8.57 -8.09
CA LYS A 101 -23.43 8.60 -8.84
C LYS A 101 -24.56 8.12 -7.95
N SER A 102 -25.77 8.64 -8.17
CA SER A 102 -26.97 8.24 -7.42
C SER A 102 -27.23 6.73 -7.51
N GLU A 103 -27.05 6.14 -8.70
CA GLU A 103 -27.21 4.69 -8.95
C GLU A 103 -26.25 3.81 -8.14
N ASN A 104 -25.12 4.37 -7.69
CA ASN A 104 -24.12 3.64 -6.90
C ASN A 104 -24.31 3.82 -5.39
N LEU A 105 -25.21 4.70 -4.93
CA LEU A 105 -25.48 4.89 -3.51
C LEU A 105 -26.04 3.58 -2.93
N ASN A 106 -25.34 3.01 -1.95
CA ASN A 106 -25.63 1.71 -1.41
C ASN A 106 -26.10 1.83 0.05
N LEU A 107 -27.41 1.82 0.25
CA LEU A 107 -28.00 1.90 1.59
C LEU A 107 -28.00 0.54 2.30
N GLU A 108 -28.15 -0.56 1.55
CA GLU A 108 -28.30 -1.91 2.10
C GLU A 108 -27.06 -2.42 2.84
N ASN A 109 -25.86 -2.14 2.32
CA ASN A 109 -24.60 -2.61 2.92
C ASN A 109 -23.94 -1.55 3.82
N ASN A 110 -24.60 -0.42 4.07
CA ASN A 110 -24.03 0.66 4.86
C ASN A 110 -24.30 0.45 6.36
N THR A 111 -23.33 -0.13 7.06
CA THR A 111 -23.40 -0.37 8.51
C THR A 111 -23.26 0.91 9.35
N SER A 112 -22.97 2.06 8.74
CA SER A 112 -22.73 3.34 9.42
C SER A 112 -23.52 4.48 8.78
N ILE A 113 -24.77 4.19 8.41
CA ILE A 113 -25.65 5.06 7.62
C ILE A 113 -25.89 6.46 8.21
N GLU A 114 -25.75 6.60 9.53
CA GLU A 114 -25.88 7.87 10.24
C GLU A 114 -24.67 8.81 10.03
N ASN A 115 -23.49 8.26 9.73
CA ASN A 115 -22.23 9.00 9.71
C ASN A 115 -21.54 8.98 8.35
N ILE A 116 -21.87 8.01 7.50
CA ILE A 116 -21.21 7.79 6.21
C ILE A 116 -22.24 7.56 5.11
N ASP A 117 -22.01 8.15 3.94
CA ASP A 117 -22.64 7.73 2.68
C ASP A 117 -21.72 6.75 1.95
N LEU A 118 -22.20 5.52 1.73
CA LEU A 118 -21.48 4.47 1.03
C LEU A 118 -21.94 4.38 -0.43
N TYR A 119 -20.99 4.49 -1.35
CA TYR A 119 -21.18 4.25 -2.76
C TYR A 119 -20.40 3.01 -3.19
N ILE A 120 -21.03 2.16 -4.01
CA ILE A 120 -20.40 0.98 -4.61
C ILE A 120 -20.52 1.08 -6.12
N GLY A 121 -19.38 1.26 -6.79
CA GLY A 121 -19.34 1.47 -8.24
C GLY A 121 -18.20 0.70 -8.90
N THR A 122 -18.22 0.66 -10.23
CA THR A 122 -17.14 0.08 -11.04
C THR A 122 -16.34 1.20 -11.68
N PHE A 123 -15.03 1.17 -11.51
CA PHE A 123 -14.09 2.04 -12.21
C PHE A 123 -13.53 1.31 -13.44
N LYS A 124 -13.41 2.03 -14.55
CA LYS A 124 -12.85 1.49 -15.81
C LYS A 124 -11.85 2.46 -16.43
N ILE A 125 -10.59 2.04 -16.55
CA ILE A 125 -9.56 2.79 -17.28
C ILE A 125 -8.54 1.82 -17.89
N ASN A 126 -8.10 2.04 -19.13
CA ASN A 126 -6.98 1.33 -19.76
C ASN A 126 -7.04 -0.21 -19.62
N GLY A 127 -8.23 -0.81 -19.81
CA GLY A 127 -8.44 -2.26 -19.69
C GLY A 127 -8.61 -2.79 -18.25
N ILE A 128 -8.42 -1.95 -17.24
CA ILE A 128 -8.69 -2.27 -15.84
C ILE A 128 -10.17 -2.05 -15.59
N GLN A 129 -10.84 -3.05 -15.03
CA GLN A 129 -12.21 -2.96 -14.57
C GLN A 129 -12.31 -3.54 -13.17
N GLU A 130 -12.58 -2.69 -12.18
CA GLU A 130 -12.63 -3.13 -10.78
C GLU A 130 -13.75 -2.40 -10.02
N LYS A 131 -14.34 -3.08 -9.04
CA LYS A 131 -15.35 -2.51 -8.14
C LYS A 131 -14.70 -1.93 -6.89
N TYR A 132 -15.23 -0.78 -6.47
CA TYR A 132 -14.72 0.01 -5.35
C TYR A 132 -15.84 0.38 -4.39
N ARG A 133 -15.47 0.57 -3.13
CA ARG A 133 -16.27 1.27 -2.12
C ARG A 133 -15.73 2.67 -1.97
N LEU A 134 -16.61 3.66 -2.10
CA LEU A 134 -16.35 5.05 -1.81
C LEU A 134 -17.20 5.44 -0.60
N MET A 135 -16.57 5.94 0.45
CA MET A 135 -17.23 6.38 1.67
C MET A 135 -17.05 7.89 1.80
N LEU A 136 -18.16 8.61 1.95
CA LEU A 136 -18.17 10.04 2.21
C LEU A 136 -18.68 10.31 3.62
N TYR A 137 -18.21 11.37 4.27
CA TYR A 137 -18.88 11.85 5.48
C TYR A 137 -20.34 12.23 5.15
N LYS A 138 -21.28 11.79 5.98
CA LYS A 138 -22.72 11.90 5.73
C LYS A 138 -23.14 13.31 5.33
N ASP A 139 -23.93 13.40 4.26
CA ASP A 139 -24.47 14.67 3.73
C ASP A 139 -23.38 15.69 3.36
N THR A 140 -22.16 15.21 3.12
CA THR A 140 -21.05 16.01 2.61
C THR A 140 -20.46 15.37 1.35
N LYS A 141 -19.55 16.10 0.71
CA LYS A 141 -18.73 15.58 -0.39
C LYS A 141 -17.31 15.22 0.04
N ILE A 142 -17.03 15.17 1.34
CA ILE A 142 -15.69 14.88 1.88
C ILE A 142 -15.46 13.37 1.84
N ILE A 143 -14.42 12.94 1.13
CA ILE A 143 -14.07 11.52 0.99
C ILE A 143 -13.45 11.02 2.30
N HIS A 144 -14.17 10.17 3.03
CA HIS A 144 -13.66 9.48 4.21
C HIS A 144 -12.70 8.35 3.83
N ASN A 145 -13.09 7.50 2.87
CA ASN A 145 -12.28 6.36 2.43
C ASN A 145 -12.63 5.94 0.99
N LEU A 146 -11.67 5.30 0.32
CA LEU A 146 -11.83 4.71 -1.01
C LEU A 146 -10.97 3.45 -1.10
N TYR A 147 -11.58 2.31 -1.42
CA TYR A 147 -10.82 1.07 -1.57
C TYR A 147 -11.51 0.05 -2.48
N PRO A 148 -10.74 -0.83 -3.15
CA PRO A 148 -11.31 -1.88 -3.96
C PRO A 148 -12.03 -2.93 -3.11
N ILE A 149 -13.05 -3.56 -3.69
CA ILE A 149 -13.77 -4.67 -3.05
C ILE A 149 -12.94 -5.95 -3.10
N THR A 150 -12.20 -6.16 -4.19
CA THR A 150 -11.40 -7.36 -4.39
C THR A 150 -10.13 -7.32 -3.54
N LYS A 151 -9.53 -8.50 -3.35
CA LYS A 151 -8.20 -8.63 -2.73
C LYS A 151 -7.18 -9.21 -3.69
N ASP A 152 -7.52 -9.26 -4.98
CA ASP A 152 -6.75 -10.01 -5.98
C ASP A 152 -5.43 -9.31 -6.30
N ASN A 153 -5.36 -7.99 -6.06
CA ASN A 153 -4.15 -7.19 -6.22
C ASN A 153 -3.15 -7.32 -5.05
N ASN A 154 -3.49 -8.06 -3.98
CA ASN A 154 -2.54 -8.25 -2.88
C ASN A 154 -1.47 -9.26 -3.27
N LEU A 155 -0.21 -8.94 -2.94
CA LEU A 155 0.86 -9.91 -2.96
C LEU A 155 0.52 -11.06 -2.01
N LYS A 156 0.75 -12.29 -2.46
CA LYS A 156 0.69 -13.46 -1.59
C LYS A 156 2.01 -13.58 -0.85
N PHE A 157 1.94 -13.54 0.49
CA PHE A 157 3.10 -13.73 1.35
C PHE A 157 2.72 -14.44 2.66
N ASN A 158 3.73 -14.84 3.43
CA ASN A 158 3.55 -15.44 4.75
C ASN A 158 2.91 -14.46 5.76
N LYS A 159 1.67 -14.71 6.17
CA LYS A 159 0.91 -13.83 7.08
C LYS A 159 1.45 -13.70 8.52
N ARG A 160 2.53 -14.43 8.86
CA ARG A 160 3.16 -14.36 10.19
C ARG A 160 4.30 -13.34 10.28
N PHE A 161 4.85 -12.89 9.15
CA PHE A 161 5.98 -11.97 9.12
C PHE A 161 5.80 -10.90 8.06
N SER A 162 6.03 -9.64 8.41
CA SER A 162 5.91 -8.54 7.46
C SER A 162 7.24 -8.30 6.77
N ARG A 163 7.23 -8.28 5.44
CA ARG A 163 8.40 -7.90 4.65
C ARG A 163 8.76 -6.44 4.91
N GLY A 164 10.03 -6.19 5.13
CA GLY A 164 10.61 -4.86 5.27
C GLY A 164 11.02 -4.20 3.96
N SER A 165 11.70 -3.07 4.11
CA SER A 165 12.36 -2.40 3.00
C SER A 165 13.58 -3.19 2.55
N LEU A 166 13.72 -3.35 1.23
CA LEU A 166 14.89 -3.93 0.59
C LEU A 166 16.10 -3.02 0.79
N ASN A 167 17.23 -3.62 1.18
CA ASN A 167 18.52 -2.95 1.27
C ASN A 167 19.48 -3.50 0.21
N PHE A 168 20.31 -2.63 -0.35
CA PHE A 168 21.32 -2.97 -1.34
C PHE A 168 22.71 -2.93 -0.71
N ASN A 169 23.53 -3.93 -1.03
CA ASN A 169 24.95 -3.97 -0.69
C ASN A 169 25.76 -4.26 -1.95
N TYR A 170 26.88 -3.55 -2.11
CA TYR A 170 27.82 -3.72 -3.21
C TYR A 170 29.21 -3.98 -2.64
N SER A 171 29.83 -5.10 -3.00
CA SER A 171 31.27 -5.31 -2.79
C SER A 171 31.93 -5.15 -4.15
N LEU A 172 32.67 -4.05 -4.33
CA LEU A 172 33.37 -3.78 -5.59
C LEU A 172 34.57 -4.71 -5.78
N ASP A 173 35.27 -5.04 -4.69
CA ASP A 173 36.47 -5.88 -4.74
C ASP A 173 36.14 -7.33 -5.16
N ASP A 174 34.97 -7.81 -4.77
CA ASP A 174 34.50 -9.18 -5.06
C ASP A 174 33.51 -9.24 -6.23
N ASP A 175 33.20 -8.10 -6.86
CA ASP A 175 32.17 -7.96 -7.92
C ASP A 175 30.82 -8.58 -7.51
N LEU A 176 30.41 -8.31 -6.25
CA LEU A 176 29.18 -8.82 -5.67
C LEU A 176 28.12 -7.72 -5.57
N LYS A 177 26.93 -8.02 -6.09
CA LYS A 177 25.71 -7.27 -5.78
C LYS A 177 24.84 -8.10 -4.86
N SER A 178 24.34 -7.52 -3.78
CA SER A 178 23.44 -8.23 -2.88
C SER A 178 22.22 -7.41 -2.50
N ILE A 179 21.10 -8.10 -2.33
CA ILE A 179 19.87 -7.54 -1.76
C ILE A 179 19.52 -8.25 -0.47
N PHE A 180 19.14 -7.47 0.54
CA PHE A 180 18.66 -7.96 1.83
C PHE A 180 17.20 -7.58 2.03
N LEU A 181 16.37 -8.60 2.23
CA LEU A 181 14.94 -8.46 2.52
C LEU A 181 14.67 -8.97 3.95
N PRO A 182 14.49 -8.07 4.93
CA PRO A 182 14.13 -8.47 6.28
C PRO A 182 12.64 -8.81 6.38
N TYR A 183 12.32 -9.73 7.29
CA TYR A 183 10.95 -10.10 7.64
C TYR A 183 10.77 -9.94 9.15
N TYR A 184 9.87 -9.06 9.54
CA TYR A 184 9.64 -8.66 10.92
C TYR A 184 8.45 -9.40 11.55
N ASN A 185 8.54 -9.66 12.85
CA ASN A 185 7.40 -10.05 13.67
C ASN A 185 6.55 -8.83 14.07
N GLU A 186 5.51 -9.04 14.87
CA GLU A 186 4.65 -7.97 15.38
C GLU A 186 5.38 -6.94 16.27
N ASN A 187 6.48 -7.35 16.89
CA ASN A 187 7.34 -6.50 17.74
C ASN A 187 8.35 -5.69 16.92
N LYS A 188 8.28 -5.74 15.57
CA LYS A 188 9.23 -5.10 14.64
C LYS A 188 10.66 -5.64 14.74
N GLU A 189 10.83 -6.86 15.23
CA GLU A 189 12.12 -7.54 15.29
C GLU A 189 12.29 -8.43 14.06
N ILE A 190 13.49 -8.44 13.47
CA ILE A 190 13.80 -9.32 12.35
C ILE A 190 13.74 -10.76 12.85
N SER A 191 12.82 -11.55 12.28
CA SER A 191 12.69 -12.98 12.55
C SER A 191 13.30 -13.82 11.44
N TYR A 192 13.19 -13.34 10.20
CA TYR A 192 13.76 -13.99 9.02
C TYR A 192 14.38 -12.96 8.07
N SER A 193 15.24 -13.42 7.18
CA SER A 193 15.67 -12.64 6.02
C SER A 193 15.81 -13.50 4.78
N ILE A 194 15.69 -12.87 3.62
CA ILE A 194 16.12 -13.41 2.34
C ILE A 194 17.26 -12.51 1.86
N TYR A 195 18.45 -13.09 1.73
CA TYR A 195 19.64 -12.44 1.21
C TYR A 195 19.99 -13.05 -0.15
N ILE A 196 19.98 -12.24 -1.20
CA ILE A 196 20.27 -12.70 -2.56
C ILE A 196 21.56 -12.02 -2.99
N THR A 197 22.57 -12.82 -3.31
CA THR A 197 23.89 -12.38 -3.76
C THR A 197 24.10 -12.82 -5.20
N PHE A 198 24.48 -11.87 -6.03
CA PHE A 198 24.89 -12.04 -7.42
C PHE A 198 26.40 -11.87 -7.47
N ASP A 199 27.12 -12.97 -7.71
CA ASP A 199 28.54 -12.95 -8.04
C ASP A 199 28.66 -12.80 -9.55
N LEU A 200 28.93 -11.58 -9.99
CA LEU A 200 28.93 -11.22 -11.41
C LEU A 200 30.15 -11.83 -12.11
N SER A 201 31.30 -11.90 -11.42
CA SER A 201 32.52 -12.50 -11.92
C SER A 201 32.37 -14.00 -12.21
N LYS A 202 31.70 -14.73 -11.32
CA LYS A 202 31.45 -16.18 -11.47
C LYS A 202 30.13 -16.50 -12.17
N ASN A 203 29.31 -15.49 -12.42
CA ASN A 203 27.95 -15.62 -12.94
C ASN A 203 27.07 -16.57 -12.09
N ILE A 204 27.13 -16.41 -10.77
CA ILE A 204 26.41 -17.25 -9.80
C ILE A 204 25.42 -16.39 -9.01
N LYS A 205 24.23 -16.94 -8.76
CA LYS A 205 23.27 -16.37 -7.82
C LYS A 205 23.13 -17.28 -6.61
N THR A 206 23.29 -16.71 -5.43
CA THR A 206 23.09 -17.41 -4.16
C THR A 206 21.95 -16.75 -3.40
N ILE A 207 21.05 -17.57 -2.86
CA ILE A 207 19.92 -17.14 -2.05
C ILE A 207 20.09 -17.79 -0.69
N LYS A 208 20.30 -16.97 0.34
CA LYS A 208 20.37 -17.39 1.73
C LYS A 208 19.09 -16.98 2.43
N ILE A 209 18.42 -17.95 3.05
CA ILE A 209 17.29 -17.71 3.93
C ILE A 209 17.77 -17.90 5.35
N SER A 210 17.67 -16.87 6.18
CA SER A 210 18.17 -16.88 7.55
C SER A 210 17.03 -16.71 8.55
N LYS A 211 17.14 -17.37 9.70
CA LYS A 211 16.31 -17.18 10.87
C LYS A 211 17.12 -16.47 11.95
N TYR A 212 16.46 -15.56 12.67
CA TYR A 212 17.08 -14.76 13.71
C TYR A 212 16.41 -14.98 15.06
N SER A 213 17.21 -14.91 16.12
CA SER A 213 16.77 -14.81 17.51
C SER A 213 17.66 -13.77 18.19
N ALA A 214 17.05 -12.79 18.87
CA ALA A 214 17.78 -11.67 19.48
C ALA A 214 18.81 -11.06 18.51
N GLN A 215 18.35 -10.75 17.28
CA GLN A 215 19.13 -10.11 16.22
C GLN A 215 20.36 -10.92 15.74
N THR A 216 20.52 -12.15 16.20
CA THR A 216 21.59 -13.07 15.81
C THR A 216 21.04 -14.15 14.89
N GLU A 217 21.76 -14.48 13.82
CA GLU A 217 21.39 -15.59 12.95
C GLU A 217 21.57 -16.92 13.69
N VAL A 218 20.50 -17.71 13.77
CA VAL A 218 20.50 -19.00 14.49
C VAL A 218 20.41 -20.22 13.57
N SER A 219 19.83 -20.05 12.38
CA SER A 219 19.79 -21.09 11.36
C SER A 219 19.68 -20.45 9.97
N ASN A 220 20.14 -21.16 8.95
CA ASN A 220 19.99 -20.72 7.57
C ASN A 220 19.87 -21.89 6.60
N LYS A 221 19.38 -21.58 5.41
CA LYS A 221 19.34 -22.47 4.25
C LYS A 221 19.82 -21.72 3.02
N ILE A 222 20.69 -22.34 2.24
CA ILE A 222 21.32 -21.73 1.07
C ILE A 222 20.88 -22.47 -0.19
N PHE A 223 20.53 -21.70 -1.22
CA PHE A 223 20.25 -22.17 -2.57
C PHE A 223 21.22 -21.47 -3.52
N THR A 224 21.82 -22.23 -4.44
CA THR A 224 22.79 -21.68 -5.40
C THR A 224 22.37 -22.04 -6.81
N GLU A 225 22.20 -21.02 -7.64
CA GLU A 225 21.92 -21.12 -9.06
C GLU A 225 23.21 -20.83 -9.84
N LYS A 226 23.62 -21.76 -10.69
CA LYS A 226 24.90 -21.71 -11.43
C LYS A 226 24.92 -20.73 -12.61
N LYS A 227 23.86 -19.93 -12.79
CA LYS A 227 23.75 -18.94 -13.86
C LYS A 227 22.81 -17.84 -13.45
N ILE A 228 23.23 -16.59 -13.58
CA ILE A 228 22.34 -15.43 -13.46
C ILE A 228 21.54 -15.33 -14.76
N THR A 229 20.22 -15.42 -14.66
CA THR A 229 19.30 -15.34 -15.80
C THR A 229 18.49 -14.05 -15.84
N GLU A 230 18.54 -13.29 -14.74
CA GLU A 230 17.83 -12.02 -14.58
C GLU A 230 18.78 -10.83 -14.68
N SER A 231 18.22 -9.66 -14.96
CA SER A 231 18.98 -8.42 -14.95
C SER A 231 19.43 -8.08 -13.52
N THR A 232 20.68 -7.64 -13.40
CA THR A 232 21.29 -7.17 -12.14
C THR A 232 21.42 -5.65 -12.08
N SER A 233 20.65 -4.95 -12.93
CA SER A 233 20.49 -3.50 -12.83
C SER A 233 19.77 -3.15 -11.52
N ASP A 234 20.12 -2.03 -10.90
CA ASP A 234 19.53 -1.65 -9.62
C ASP A 234 18.02 -1.41 -9.74
N ILE A 235 17.56 -0.94 -10.91
CA ILE A 235 16.13 -0.75 -11.22
C ILE A 235 15.41 -2.10 -11.18
N ASP A 236 15.99 -3.12 -11.82
CA ASP A 236 15.38 -4.45 -11.88
C ASP A 236 15.41 -5.13 -10.51
N LEU A 237 16.50 -4.97 -9.77
CA LEU A 237 16.63 -5.53 -8.43
C LEU A 237 15.66 -4.89 -7.43
N ARG A 238 15.28 -3.62 -7.59
CA ARG A 238 14.23 -2.99 -6.76
C ARG A 238 12.88 -3.70 -6.89
N ASN A 239 12.61 -4.39 -7.99
CA ASN A 239 11.36 -5.14 -8.16
C ASN A 239 11.20 -6.28 -7.15
N TYR A 240 12.29 -6.76 -6.53
CA TYR A 240 12.23 -7.74 -5.44
C TYR A 240 11.42 -7.25 -4.23
N GLN A 241 11.31 -5.93 -4.01
CA GLN A 241 10.44 -5.35 -2.98
C GLN A 241 8.99 -5.82 -3.15
N TYR A 242 8.52 -5.87 -4.41
CA TYR A 242 7.12 -6.10 -4.78
C TYR A 242 6.89 -7.48 -5.40
N LYS A 243 7.91 -8.34 -5.48
CA LYS A 243 7.81 -9.68 -6.07
C LYS A 243 7.22 -10.69 -5.09
N GLU A 244 6.44 -11.65 -5.57
CA GLU A 244 6.05 -12.82 -4.78
C GLU A 244 7.28 -13.72 -4.57
N LEU A 245 7.62 -14.02 -3.31
CA LEU A 245 8.78 -14.83 -2.93
C LEU A 245 8.35 -16.09 -2.14
N LEU A 246 7.12 -16.55 -2.40
CA LEU A 246 6.47 -17.62 -1.64
C LEU A 246 7.31 -18.90 -1.52
N ASP A 247 8.06 -19.27 -2.56
CA ASP A 247 8.85 -20.49 -2.55
C ASP A 247 10.00 -20.44 -1.53
N TYR A 248 10.56 -19.26 -1.31
CA TYR A 248 11.52 -19.00 -0.25
C TYR A 248 10.82 -18.79 1.10
N GLU A 249 9.72 -18.03 1.14
CA GLU A 249 8.99 -17.75 2.39
C GLU A 249 8.38 -19.00 3.03
N LYS A 250 8.04 -20.04 2.25
CA LYS A 250 7.63 -21.35 2.76
C LYS A 250 8.73 -22.03 3.59
N GLN A 251 9.99 -21.73 3.33
CA GLN A 251 11.12 -22.31 4.06
C GLN A 251 11.24 -21.78 5.49
N PHE A 252 10.59 -20.65 5.85
CA PHE A 252 10.66 -20.09 7.20
C PHE A 252 10.20 -21.08 8.27
N GLN A 253 9.25 -21.97 7.96
CA GLN A 253 8.75 -22.97 8.90
C GLN A 253 9.69 -24.18 9.07
N ASN A 254 10.67 -24.32 8.16
CA ASN A 254 11.60 -25.45 8.11
C ASN A 254 12.99 -25.09 8.69
N LEU A 255 13.09 -23.92 9.36
CA LEU A 255 14.31 -23.35 9.94
C LEU A 255 14.22 -23.21 11.46
#